data_AF-A0A7Y7BFJ1-F1
#
_entry.id   AF-A0A7Y7BFJ1-F1
#
_cell.length_a   1.000
_cell.length_b   1.000
_cell.length_c   1.000
_cell.angle_alpha   90.00
_cell.angle_beta   90.00
_cell.angle_gamma   90.00
#
_symmetry.space_group_name_H-M   'P 1'
#
loop_
_entity.id
_entity.type
_entity.pdbx_description
1 polymer ?
#
loop_
_entity_poly.entity_id
_entity_poly.type
_entity_poly.pdbx_seq_one_letter_code
_entity_poly.pdbx_strand_id
1 'polypeptide(L)'
;MIQKLKIAAVLILLFVVAACDKELPTYLPYESMEFSSIDSDGGTWTPTLLNSGSDITIPVPEDVSSASYQAELAEVEMEINEITDSEKAALNYWTDNPSIRWNEIALELIAKYNLIPGPNDDGTYTLPNPNNPDGPPPFPFAHPPYAVRALAYMSVAQFDGLISAWHYKFTYNRPAAFKQSNSIEYAY
;
A
#
# COMPACT_ATOMS: atom_id res chain seq x y z
N MET A 1 12.76 51.69 -19.85
CA MET A 1 11.38 51.16 -19.90
C MET A 1 11.31 49.83 -20.67
N ILE A 2 11.83 49.77 -21.91
CA ILE A 2 11.81 48.56 -22.77
C ILE A 2 12.54 47.35 -22.14
N GLN A 3 13.66 47.55 -21.45
CA GLN A 3 14.40 46.44 -20.82
C GLN A 3 13.66 45.81 -19.64
N LYS A 4 12.93 46.60 -18.84
CA LYS A 4 12.09 46.09 -17.75
C LYS A 4 10.89 45.30 -18.29
N LEU A 5 10.33 45.72 -19.43
CA LEU A 5 9.24 45.02 -20.11
C LEU A 5 9.69 43.66 -20.70
N LYS A 6 10.92 43.60 -21.24
CA LYS A 6 11.53 42.34 -21.71
C LYS A 6 11.81 41.36 -20.58
N ILE A 7 12.31 41.83 -19.43
CA ILE A 7 12.55 40.99 -18.25
C ILE A 7 11.22 40.46 -17.69
N ALA A 8 10.19 41.31 -17.60
CA ALA A 8 8.86 40.88 -17.17
C ALA A 8 8.26 39.84 -18.12
N ALA A 9 8.39 40.01 -19.44
CA ALA A 9 7.92 39.04 -20.42
C ALA A 9 8.63 37.69 -20.32
N VAL A 10 9.95 37.68 -20.05
CA VAL A 10 10.73 36.45 -19.84
C VAL A 10 10.32 35.74 -18.54
N LEU A 11 10.10 36.48 -17.46
CA LEU A 11 9.63 35.92 -16.18
C LEU A 11 8.22 35.34 -16.28
N ILE A 12 7.31 36.01 -17.01
CA ILE A 12 5.95 35.50 -17.29
C ILE A 12 6.04 34.22 -18.13
N LEU A 13 6.88 34.20 -19.16
CA LEU A 13 7.07 33.01 -19.99
C LEU A 13 7.60 31.82 -19.16
N LEU A 14 8.59 32.06 -18.29
CA LEU A 14 9.13 31.05 -17.35
C LEU A 14 8.06 30.52 -16.38
N PHE A 15 7.16 31.37 -15.89
CA PHE A 15 6.03 30.96 -15.05
C PHE A 15 5.00 30.11 -15.82
N VAL A 16 4.75 30.40 -17.10
CA VAL A 16 3.80 29.64 -17.92
C VAL A 16 4.32 28.24 -18.28
N VAL A 17 5.64 28.06 -18.48
CA VAL A 17 6.21 26.71 -18.68
C VAL A 17 6.29 25.91 -17.37
N ALA A 18 6.41 26.56 -16.22
CA ALA A 18 6.40 25.89 -14.90
C ALA A 18 4.99 25.52 -14.39
N ALA A 19 3.93 26.11 -14.96
CA ALA A 19 2.54 25.86 -14.55
C ALA A 19 1.87 24.66 -15.24
N CYS A 20 2.56 24.02 -16.19
CA CYS A 20 2.11 22.77 -16.80
C CYS A 20 2.75 21.58 -16.09
N ASP A 21 2.40 21.38 -14.83
CA ASP A 21 2.55 20.06 -14.24
C ASP A 21 1.40 19.19 -14.76
N LYS A 22 1.70 18.32 -15.73
CA LYS A 22 0.72 17.38 -16.28
C LYS A 22 0.59 16.13 -15.42
N GLU A 23 1.45 15.99 -14.42
CA GLU A 23 1.36 14.86 -13.50
C GLU A 23 0.39 15.23 -12.39
N LEU A 24 -0.69 14.44 -12.31
CA LEU A 24 -1.50 14.44 -11.10
C LEU A 24 -0.61 13.90 -9.98
N PRO A 25 -0.62 14.50 -8.78
CA PRO A 25 0.10 13.93 -7.65
C PRO A 25 -0.34 12.48 -7.46
N THR A 26 0.58 11.54 -7.63
CA THR A 26 0.32 10.10 -7.61
C THR A 26 0.22 9.54 -6.20
N TYR A 27 0.68 10.29 -5.19
CA TYR A 27 0.63 9.87 -3.79
C TYR A 27 0.07 11.00 -2.96
N LEU A 28 -0.91 10.70 -2.11
CA LEU A 28 -1.29 11.64 -1.06
C LEU A 28 -0.16 11.68 -0.02
N PRO A 29 0.31 12.88 0.39
CA PRO A 29 1.21 12.99 1.51
C PRO A 29 0.45 12.61 2.78
N TYR A 30 0.97 11.64 3.53
CA TYR A 30 0.46 11.29 4.86
C TYR A 30 1.53 11.61 5.89
N GLU A 31 1.07 12.07 7.05
CA GLU A 31 1.90 12.21 8.23
C GLU A 31 1.83 10.92 9.03
N SER A 32 2.96 10.56 9.65
CA SER A 32 3.05 9.38 10.49
C SER A 32 2.10 9.47 11.67
N MET A 33 1.34 8.42 11.92
CA MET A 33 0.39 8.38 13.04
C MET A 33 1.07 7.88 14.30
N GLU A 34 0.90 8.59 15.42
CA GLU A 34 1.24 8.05 16.73
C GLU A 34 0.09 7.18 17.24
N PHE A 35 0.36 5.89 17.49
CA PHE A 35 -0.63 4.98 18.05
C PHE A 35 -0.92 5.33 19.52
N SER A 36 -2.21 5.47 19.85
CA SER A 36 -2.64 5.74 21.24
C SER A 36 -2.41 4.57 22.21
N SER A 37 -2.24 3.36 21.66
CA SER A 37 -2.29 2.09 22.37
C SER A 37 -1.63 0.99 21.52
N ILE A 38 -1.10 -0.06 22.17
CA ILE A 38 -0.60 -1.26 21.49
C ILE A 38 -1.70 -2.32 21.28
N ASP A 39 -2.84 -2.17 21.95
CA ASP A 39 -3.99 -3.08 21.89
C ASP A 39 -3.55 -4.56 22.01
N SER A 40 -2.88 -4.91 23.11
CA SER A 40 -2.27 -6.25 23.26
C SER A 40 -3.25 -7.43 23.15
N ASP A 41 -4.55 -7.16 23.36
CA ASP A 41 -5.64 -8.11 23.22
C ASP A 41 -6.31 -8.08 21.84
N GLY A 42 -5.78 -7.31 20.87
CA GLY A 42 -6.31 -7.16 19.51
C GLY A 42 -6.52 -8.48 18.77
N GLY A 43 -5.74 -9.52 19.10
CA GLY A 43 -5.91 -10.87 18.55
C GLY A 43 -7.14 -11.64 19.06
N THR A 44 -7.86 -11.08 20.04
CA THR A 44 -9.09 -11.65 20.62
C THR A 44 -10.35 -10.91 20.19
N TRP A 45 -10.21 -9.85 19.38
CA TRP A 45 -11.35 -9.12 18.84
C TRP A 45 -12.18 -10.02 17.93
N THR A 46 -13.46 -9.69 17.80
CA THR A 46 -14.40 -10.46 16.96
C THR A 46 -14.13 -10.18 15.48
N PRO A 47 -13.68 -11.17 14.68
CA PRO A 47 -13.49 -10.98 13.25
C PRO A 47 -14.83 -10.90 12.52
N THR A 48 -14.81 -10.45 11.27
CA THR A 48 -16.00 -10.33 10.42
C THR A 48 -16.29 -11.61 9.64
N LEU A 49 -15.26 -12.25 9.09
CA LEU A 49 -15.34 -13.45 8.25
C LEU A 49 -14.69 -14.67 8.90
N LEU A 50 -13.51 -14.51 9.52
CA LEU A 50 -12.81 -15.57 10.24
C LEU A 50 -13.54 -15.94 11.54
N ASN A 51 -13.37 -17.18 12.00
CA ASN A 51 -13.96 -17.62 13.27
C ASN A 51 -13.21 -17.08 14.49
N SER A 52 -11.91 -16.82 14.37
CA SER A 52 -11.03 -16.31 15.43
C SER A 52 -9.70 -15.82 14.85
N GLY A 53 -8.87 -15.16 15.66
CA GLY A 53 -7.50 -14.79 15.25
C GLY A 53 -6.57 -15.99 14.95
N SER A 54 -6.95 -17.21 15.34
CA SER A 54 -6.19 -18.44 15.05
C SER A 54 -6.79 -19.28 13.92
N ASP A 55 -7.75 -18.75 13.17
CA ASP A 55 -8.44 -19.51 12.10
C ASP A 55 -7.49 -19.84 10.94
N ILE A 56 -6.47 -19.02 10.72
CA ILE A 56 -5.34 -19.30 9.79
C ILE A 56 -4.19 -19.88 10.60
N THR A 57 -3.82 -21.14 10.36
CA THR A 57 -2.72 -21.78 11.10
C THR A 57 -1.35 -21.30 10.65
N ILE A 58 -0.59 -20.71 11.56
CA ILE A 58 0.82 -20.32 11.36
C ILE A 58 1.71 -21.17 12.28
N PRO A 59 2.80 -21.79 11.77
CA PRO A 59 3.70 -22.60 12.59
C PRO A 59 4.38 -21.76 13.67
N VAL A 60 4.75 -22.42 14.77
CA VAL A 60 5.55 -21.79 15.82
C VAL A 60 6.90 -21.39 15.22
N PRO A 61 7.37 -20.14 15.39
CA PRO A 61 8.67 -19.73 14.90
C PRO A 61 9.78 -20.49 15.63
N GLU A 62 10.89 -20.74 14.93
CA GLU A 62 12.06 -21.34 15.54
C GLU A 62 12.68 -20.42 16.59
N ASP A 63 13.36 -21.02 17.58
CA ASP A 63 14.02 -20.29 18.66
C ASP A 63 15.09 -19.36 18.09
N VAL A 64 15.31 -18.21 18.74
CA VAL A 64 16.32 -17.24 18.30
C VAL A 64 17.74 -17.81 18.32
N SER A 65 18.03 -18.86 19.09
CA SER A 65 19.32 -19.55 19.09
C SER A 65 19.46 -20.60 17.99
N SER A 66 18.42 -20.88 17.20
CA SER A 66 18.46 -21.85 16.12
C SER A 66 19.37 -21.41 14.97
N ALA A 67 19.97 -22.38 14.27
CA ALA A 67 20.87 -22.10 13.15
C ALA A 67 20.15 -21.41 11.97
N SER A 68 18.88 -21.75 11.74
CA SER A 68 18.01 -21.13 10.73
C SER A 68 17.75 -19.65 11.06
N TYR A 69 17.35 -19.35 12.31
CA TYR A 69 17.13 -17.97 12.75
C TYR A 69 18.40 -17.13 12.63
N GLN A 70 19.54 -17.67 13.06
CA GLN A 70 20.81 -16.95 13.00
C GLN A 70 21.24 -16.68 11.55
N ALA A 71 20.93 -17.58 10.62
CA ALA A 71 21.13 -17.35 9.19
C ALA A 71 20.18 -16.27 8.64
N GLU A 72 18.88 -16.31 8.98
CA GLU A 72 17.91 -15.26 8.60
C GLU A 72 18.35 -13.87 9.11
N LEU A 73 18.81 -13.79 10.37
CA LEU A 73 19.26 -12.53 10.96
C LEU A 73 20.50 -11.98 10.22
N ALA A 74 21.47 -12.84 9.91
CA ALA A 74 22.67 -12.44 9.17
C ALA A 74 22.35 -11.97 7.74
N GLU A 75 21.35 -12.56 7.09
CA GLU A 75 20.86 -12.11 5.78
C GLU A 75 20.24 -10.71 5.87
N VAL A 76 19.35 -10.49 6.85
CA VAL A 76 18.74 -9.16 7.09
C VAL A 76 19.81 -8.09 7.37
N GLU A 77 20.84 -8.40 8.16
CA GLU A 77 21.94 -7.48 8.42
C GLU A 77 22.73 -7.13 7.15
N MET A 78 22.96 -8.10 6.27
CA MET A 78 23.64 -7.88 5.00
C MET A 78 22.82 -6.98 4.08
N GLU A 79 21.53 -7.27 3.92
CA GLU A 79 20.60 -6.48 3.10
C GLU A 79 20.49 -5.03 3.60
N ILE A 80 20.43 -4.83 4.93
CA ILE A 80 20.42 -3.48 5.51
C ILE A 80 21.72 -2.72 5.21
N ASN A 81 22.87 -3.40 5.22
CA ASN A 81 24.16 -2.76 4.92
C ASN A 81 24.32 -2.41 3.43
N GLU A 82 23.67 -3.18 2.55
CA GLU A 82 23.75 -3.01 1.09
C GLU A 82 22.54 -2.28 0.50
N ILE A 83 21.63 -1.78 1.35
CA ILE A 83 20.35 -1.19 0.93
C ILE A 83 20.51 -0.03 -0.06
N THR A 84 19.83 -0.17 -1.19
CA THR A 84 19.80 0.81 -2.28
C THR A 84 18.81 1.94 -1.99
N ASP A 85 18.95 3.05 -2.72
CA ASP A 85 18.02 4.18 -2.60
C ASP A 85 16.59 3.80 -3.04
N SER A 86 16.44 2.88 -4.00
CA SER A 86 15.13 2.35 -4.40
C SER A 86 14.48 1.53 -3.28
N GLU A 87 15.24 0.74 -2.54
CA GLU A 87 14.73 -0.05 -1.42
C GLU A 87 14.38 0.83 -0.22
N LYS A 88 15.18 1.87 0.06
CA LYS A 88 14.80 2.89 1.06
C LYS A 88 13.50 3.59 0.69
N ALA A 89 13.32 3.93 -0.58
CA ALA A 89 12.08 4.52 -1.05
C ALA A 89 10.88 3.57 -0.88
N ALA A 90 11.07 2.27 -1.18
CA ALA A 90 10.05 1.26 -0.96
C ALA A 90 9.71 1.08 0.54
N LEU A 91 10.73 1.08 1.42
CA LEU A 91 10.54 1.03 2.87
C LEU A 91 9.68 2.21 3.32
N ASN A 92 10.09 3.43 2.99
CA ASN A 92 9.34 4.66 3.34
C ASN A 92 7.90 4.63 2.81
N TYR A 93 7.67 4.05 1.63
CA TYR A 93 6.34 3.96 1.04
C TYR A 93 5.40 3.04 1.83
N TRP A 94 5.88 1.87 2.30
CA TRP A 94 5.06 0.83 2.92
C TRP A 94 4.94 0.90 4.44
N THR A 95 5.87 1.58 5.09
CA THR A 95 6.08 1.56 6.54
C THR A 95 4.98 2.24 7.37
N ASP A 96 4.49 3.40 6.93
CA ASP A 96 3.82 4.36 7.83
C ASP A 96 2.34 4.01 8.10
N ASN A 97 1.71 3.30 7.15
CA ASN A 97 0.49 2.53 7.33
C ASN A 97 0.19 1.79 6.01
N PRO A 98 0.49 0.49 5.89
CA PRO A 98 0.27 -0.22 4.64
C PRO A 98 -1.21 -0.30 4.25
N SER A 99 -2.14 -0.18 5.21
CA SER A 99 -3.58 -0.18 4.93
C SER A 99 -3.98 1.04 4.09
N ILE A 100 -3.37 2.20 4.33
CA ILE A 100 -3.59 3.40 3.51
C ILE A 100 -3.14 3.13 2.08
N ARG A 101 -1.93 2.60 1.89
CA ARG A 101 -1.39 2.28 0.54
C ARG A 101 -2.26 1.29 -0.22
N TRP A 102 -2.78 0.27 0.45
CA TRP A 102 -3.74 -0.66 -0.16
C TRP A 102 -5.05 0.03 -0.56
N ASN A 103 -5.53 0.98 0.23
CA ASN A 103 -6.71 1.77 -0.13
C ASN A 103 -6.46 2.71 -1.32
N GLU A 104 -5.28 3.33 -1.40
CA GLU A 104 -4.88 4.13 -2.56
C GLU A 104 -4.86 3.29 -3.84
N ILE A 105 -4.18 2.14 -3.80
CA ILE A 105 -4.13 1.20 -4.93
C ILE A 105 -5.54 0.76 -5.34
N ALA A 106 -6.43 0.47 -4.37
CA ALA A 106 -7.81 0.10 -4.67
C ALA A 106 -8.58 1.23 -5.38
N LEU A 107 -8.40 2.48 -4.94
CA LEU A 107 -9.03 3.65 -5.56
C LEU A 107 -8.50 3.91 -6.98
N GLU A 108 -7.18 3.74 -7.20
CA GLU A 108 -6.58 3.83 -8.53
C GLU A 108 -7.13 2.77 -9.48
N LEU A 109 -7.26 1.52 -9.00
CA LEU A 109 -7.87 0.44 -9.76
C LEU A 109 -9.35 0.74 -10.07
N ILE A 110 -10.12 1.24 -9.11
CA ILE A 110 -11.51 1.65 -9.35
C ILE A 110 -11.57 2.73 -10.42
N ALA A 111 -10.71 3.76 -10.35
CA ALA A 111 -10.67 4.82 -11.34
C ALA A 111 -10.29 4.30 -12.73
N LYS A 112 -9.25 3.44 -12.81
CA LYS A 112 -8.78 2.82 -14.06
C LYS A 112 -9.87 1.97 -14.73
N TYR A 113 -10.67 1.25 -13.96
CA TYR A 113 -11.70 0.34 -14.47
C TYR A 113 -13.09 0.98 -14.57
N ASN A 114 -13.28 2.23 -14.15
CA ASN A 114 -14.54 2.98 -14.28
C ASN A 114 -14.57 3.86 -15.56
N LEU A 115 -13.94 3.39 -16.64
CA LEU A 115 -13.93 4.07 -17.93
C LEU A 115 -15.01 3.47 -18.85
N ILE A 116 -15.99 4.31 -19.21
CA ILE A 116 -17.03 3.94 -20.19
C ILE A 116 -16.40 3.95 -21.58
N PRO A 117 -16.50 2.86 -22.38
CA PRO A 117 -16.00 2.85 -23.75
C PRO A 117 -16.83 3.82 -24.61
N GLY A 118 -16.20 4.42 -25.62
CA GLY A 118 -16.94 5.18 -26.64
C GLY A 118 -17.93 4.29 -27.40
N PRO A 119 -18.96 4.87 -28.04
CA PRO A 119 -19.87 4.11 -28.89
C PRO A 119 -19.12 3.51 -30.08
N ASN A 120 -19.55 2.32 -30.51
CA ASN A 120 -19.14 1.70 -31.76
C ASN A 120 -19.66 2.52 -32.96
N ASP A 121 -19.12 2.27 -34.16
CA ASP A 121 -19.54 2.97 -35.40
C ASP A 121 -21.05 2.84 -35.71
N ASP A 122 -21.69 1.78 -35.22
CA ASP A 122 -23.13 1.52 -35.36
C ASP A 122 -23.99 2.16 -34.24
N GLY A 123 -23.38 2.92 -33.33
CA GLY A 123 -24.03 3.57 -32.20
C GLY A 123 -24.28 2.67 -30.98
N THR A 124 -23.85 1.40 -31.00
CA THR A 124 -23.92 0.49 -29.85
C THR A 124 -22.75 0.69 -28.88
N TYR A 125 -22.77 0.01 -27.73
CA TYR A 125 -21.66 0.01 -26.77
C TYR A 125 -21.16 -1.42 -26.53
N THR A 126 -19.84 -1.59 -26.54
CA THR A 126 -19.20 -2.87 -26.19
C THR A 126 -19.24 -3.08 -24.67
N LEU A 127 -19.73 -4.24 -24.23
CA LEU A 127 -19.78 -4.60 -22.81
C LEU A 127 -18.45 -5.21 -22.35
N PRO A 128 -18.07 -5.03 -21.07
CA PRO A 128 -16.93 -5.72 -20.46
C PRO A 128 -17.03 -7.26 -20.58
N ASN A 129 -15.91 -7.91 -20.88
CA ASN A 129 -15.86 -9.36 -21.10
C ASN A 129 -14.88 -10.05 -20.13
N PRO A 130 -15.32 -10.96 -19.26
CA PRO A 130 -14.42 -11.69 -18.36
C PRO A 130 -13.38 -12.57 -19.10
N ASN A 131 -13.67 -12.96 -20.34
CA ASN A 131 -12.74 -13.72 -21.18
C ASN A 131 -11.73 -12.83 -21.93
N ASN A 132 -11.87 -11.50 -21.86
CA ASN A 132 -10.91 -10.52 -22.37
C ASN A 132 -10.79 -9.33 -21.39
N PRO A 133 -10.12 -9.53 -20.24
CA PRO A 133 -10.16 -8.58 -19.13
C PRO A 133 -9.47 -7.24 -19.40
N ASP A 134 -8.51 -7.21 -20.33
CA ASP A 134 -7.79 -5.98 -20.69
C ASP A 134 -8.63 -5.02 -21.55
N GLY A 135 -9.70 -5.51 -22.18
CA GLY A 135 -10.67 -4.68 -22.93
C GLY A 135 -10.24 -4.26 -24.34
N PRO A 136 -10.78 -3.14 -24.88
CA PRO A 136 -11.73 -2.20 -24.27
C PRO A 136 -13.22 -2.62 -24.39
N PRO A 137 -14.07 -2.36 -23.37
CA PRO A 137 -13.71 -1.87 -22.03
C PRO A 137 -13.11 -2.97 -21.13
N PRO A 138 -12.28 -2.61 -20.15
CA PRO A 138 -11.69 -3.57 -19.23
C PRO A 138 -12.77 -4.24 -18.34
N PHE A 139 -12.54 -5.49 -17.96
CA PHE A 139 -13.40 -6.23 -17.03
C PHE A 139 -12.68 -6.44 -15.69
N PRO A 140 -13.34 -6.23 -14.55
CA PRO A 140 -14.73 -5.78 -14.37
C PRO A 140 -14.87 -4.26 -14.58
N PHE A 141 -16.01 -3.78 -15.10
CA PHE A 141 -16.30 -2.34 -15.08
C PHE A 141 -16.65 -1.90 -13.66
N ALA A 142 -15.84 -0.98 -13.11
CA ALA A 142 -15.91 -0.56 -11.71
C ALA A 142 -17.04 0.46 -11.44
N HIS A 143 -18.28 0.09 -11.78
CA HIS A 143 -19.46 0.88 -11.43
C HIS A 143 -19.61 1.02 -9.90
N PRO A 144 -20.35 2.02 -9.37
CA PRO A 144 -20.35 2.30 -7.92
C PRO A 144 -20.71 1.09 -7.04
N PRO A 145 -21.72 0.25 -7.36
CA PRO A 145 -21.94 -0.99 -6.60
C PRO A 145 -20.76 -1.98 -6.60
N TYR A 146 -20.02 -2.09 -7.71
CA TYR A 146 -18.84 -2.95 -7.80
C TYR A 146 -17.70 -2.42 -6.93
N ALA A 147 -17.43 -1.11 -7.05
CA ALA A 147 -16.41 -0.42 -6.27
C ALA A 147 -16.66 -0.55 -4.76
N VAL A 148 -17.89 -0.27 -4.30
CA VAL A 148 -18.26 -0.42 -2.88
C VAL A 148 -18.09 -1.86 -2.41
N ARG A 149 -18.43 -2.85 -3.24
CA ARG A 149 -18.26 -4.26 -2.88
C ARG A 149 -16.78 -4.65 -2.76
N ALA A 150 -15.94 -4.19 -3.68
CA ALA A 150 -14.50 -4.44 -3.66
C ALA A 150 -13.84 -3.81 -2.41
N LEU A 151 -14.18 -2.55 -2.10
CA LEU A 151 -13.69 -1.87 -0.90
C LEU A 151 -14.15 -2.59 0.37
N ALA A 152 -15.43 -3.00 0.45
CA ALA A 152 -15.94 -3.75 1.60
C ALA A 152 -15.18 -5.07 1.83
N TYR A 153 -14.90 -5.82 0.76
CA TYR A 153 -14.12 -7.05 0.86
C TYR A 153 -12.69 -6.78 1.33
N MET A 154 -12.03 -5.76 0.79
CA MET A 154 -10.68 -5.40 1.19
C MET A 154 -10.63 -4.96 2.65
N SER A 155 -11.57 -4.12 3.11
CA SER A 155 -11.62 -3.69 4.51
C SER A 155 -11.86 -4.87 5.47
N VAL A 156 -12.74 -5.80 5.12
CA VAL A 156 -12.96 -7.03 5.90
C VAL A 156 -11.69 -7.88 5.96
N ALA A 157 -11.03 -8.09 4.82
CA ALA A 157 -9.78 -8.85 4.77
C ALA A 157 -8.66 -8.19 5.57
N GLN A 158 -8.54 -6.86 5.50
CA GLN A 158 -7.58 -6.09 6.30
C GLN A 158 -7.85 -6.23 7.80
N PHE A 159 -9.11 -6.06 8.23
CA PHE A 159 -9.48 -6.14 9.64
C PHE A 159 -9.22 -7.54 10.22
N ASP A 160 -9.73 -8.58 9.58
CA ASP A 160 -9.55 -9.96 10.04
C ASP A 160 -8.09 -10.42 9.97
N GLY A 161 -7.38 -9.99 8.93
CA GLY A 161 -5.94 -10.24 8.77
C GLY A 161 -5.12 -9.60 9.89
N LEU A 162 -5.46 -8.37 10.30
CA LEU A 162 -4.82 -7.69 11.42
C LEU A 162 -5.08 -8.40 12.74
N ILE A 163 -6.32 -8.84 13.01
CA ILE A 163 -6.66 -9.64 14.20
C ILE A 163 -5.82 -10.93 14.23
N SER A 164 -5.70 -11.62 13.09
CA SER A 164 -4.91 -12.86 13.00
C SER A 164 -3.42 -12.61 13.21
N ALA A 165 -2.87 -11.55 12.61
CA ALA A 165 -1.49 -11.15 12.82
C ALA A 165 -1.21 -10.79 14.29
N TRP A 166 -2.12 -10.05 14.93
CA TRP A 166 -1.99 -9.67 16.34
C TRP A 166 -2.08 -10.88 17.27
N HIS A 167 -2.98 -11.83 16.98
CA HIS A 167 -3.06 -13.10 17.69
C HIS A 167 -1.69 -13.79 17.74
N TYR A 168 -1.05 -14.01 16.58
CA TYR A 168 0.25 -14.69 16.57
C TYR A 168 1.41 -13.86 17.12
N LYS A 169 1.39 -12.53 16.96
CA LYS A 169 2.39 -11.64 17.58
C LYS A 169 2.41 -11.81 19.10
N PHE A 170 1.24 -11.83 19.75
CA PHE A 170 1.14 -11.98 21.21
C PHE A 170 1.18 -13.44 21.69
N THR A 171 0.80 -14.41 20.86
CA THR A 171 0.94 -15.84 21.17
C THR A 171 2.41 -16.29 21.18
N TYR A 172 3.20 -15.89 20.17
CA TYR A 172 4.60 -16.34 20.06
C TYR A 172 5.61 -15.36 20.65
N ASN A 173 5.28 -14.07 20.72
CA ASN A 173 6.10 -13.03 21.36
C ASN A 173 7.58 -13.05 20.91
N ARG A 174 7.83 -13.36 19.63
CA ARG A 174 9.18 -13.41 19.03
C ARG A 174 9.80 -12.01 19.10
N PRO A 175 11.02 -11.85 19.63
CA PRO A 175 11.66 -10.54 19.70
C PRO A 175 11.94 -9.98 18.30
N ALA A 176 11.80 -8.66 18.16
CA ALA A 176 12.12 -7.96 16.93
C ALA A 176 13.64 -8.01 16.64
N ALA A 177 14.02 -7.97 15.36
CA ALA A 177 15.41 -8.12 14.91
C ALA A 177 16.37 -7.09 15.54
N PHE A 178 15.96 -5.82 15.67
CA PHE A 178 16.75 -4.76 16.32
C PHE A 178 17.04 -5.02 17.82
N LYS A 179 16.29 -5.91 18.47
CA LYS A 179 16.56 -6.35 19.85
C LYS A 179 17.53 -7.52 19.90
N GLN A 180 17.79 -8.18 18.78
CA GLN A 180 18.66 -9.34 18.66
C GLN A 180 20.03 -8.96 18.09
N SER A 181 20.11 -7.86 17.34
CA SER A 181 21.37 -7.33 16.83
C SER A 181 21.47 -5.81 16.99
N ASN A 182 22.66 -5.36 17.39
CA ASN A 182 22.99 -3.94 17.52
C ASN A 182 23.30 -3.25 16.19
N SER A 183 23.46 -4.01 15.09
CA SER A 183 23.68 -3.45 13.75
C SER A 183 22.37 -3.01 13.08
N ILE A 184 21.22 -3.41 13.61
CA ILE A 184 19.90 -3.08 13.10
C ILE A 184 19.32 -1.96 13.96
N GLU A 185 19.14 -0.79 13.36
CA GLU A 185 18.51 0.35 14.05
C GLU A 185 16.99 0.18 14.14
N TYR A 186 16.40 0.72 15.22
CA TYR A 186 14.97 0.79 15.35
C TYR A 186 14.39 1.78 14.34
N ALA A 187 13.47 1.28 13.53
CA ALA A 187 12.68 2.06 12.60
C ALA A 187 11.28 2.25 13.21
N TYR A 188 11.07 3.45 13.80
CA TYR A 188 9.82 4.11 14.30
C TYR A 188 8.87 3.32 15.21
#